data_AF-A0A7M7MF19-F1
#
_entry.id   AF-A0A7M7MF19-F1
#
_cell.length_a   1.000
_cell.length_b   1.000
_cell.length_c   1.000
_cell.angle_alpha   90.00
_cell.angle_beta   90.00
_cell.angle_gamma   90.00
#
_symmetry.space_group_name_H-M   'P 1'
#
loop_
_entity.id
_entity.type
_entity.pdbx_description
1 polymer ?
#
loop_
_entity_poly.entity_id
_entity_poly.type
_entity_poly.pdbx_seq_one_letter_code
_entity_poly.pdbx_strand_id
1 'polypeptide(L)'
;MGKTAILIISMFVWSWANLFALFQFGVAVLINFRHLLPDDLFQAGWLPALTEADISDPEWLSVKFLANFYLPAIVVQNLILRCTPNTLHVQLRCLIALTFLGTTFGPVCTYLLLGLFGLTYAASKLRRKYAIYIVNLFIVYLVIYKRELLDNLVTPTAENESIDLMFDIAASWACLRAISLGLALIDGDVDVIYAFCYYMYLPSLCAGPLINCKSFTQQLDRSRLPSRVTAIKQAMSSALKLAIWVLFIELVDHTLFVSAMVTAYSNVRFHLTTLEYFGLCVAMMARFYVKYLVIYGVGEAAARLEGIWLPERPRCTLRVTSGSHLWRTFDRGLYLWFVEYIYVPLGGQIYASAACFFFACFWHSFSSSIQVWATVNCAIVVTERSLSKSLSPTVWAFSQIPLHWLAVGSNMFYLGDLDVGNDFFHYLSSSALVIAVACVISLCACVVGNHFEKEDNALFNTKKSTVIYNKRNTF
;
A
#
# COMPACT_ATOMS: atom_id res chain seq x y z
N MET A 1 -15.39 -4.29 -36.43
CA MET A 1 -15.82 -3.38 -35.34
C MET A 1 -14.72 -2.37 -35.06
N GLY A 2 -15.05 -1.10 -34.81
CA GLY A 2 -14.06 -0.07 -34.46
C GLY A 2 -13.43 -0.32 -33.07
N LYS A 3 -12.21 0.19 -32.85
CA LYS A 3 -11.47 0.05 -31.58
C LYS A 3 -12.28 0.52 -30.36
N THR A 4 -13.06 1.59 -30.51
CA THR A 4 -13.93 2.13 -29.47
C THR A 4 -15.06 1.17 -29.08
N ALA A 5 -15.68 0.49 -30.05
CA ALA A 5 -16.74 -0.47 -29.78
C ALA A 5 -16.22 -1.69 -29.01
N ILE A 6 -15.02 -2.18 -29.36
CA ILE A 6 -14.36 -3.28 -28.66
C ILE A 6 -14.09 -2.89 -27.20
N LEU A 7 -13.60 -1.67 -26.96
CA LEU A 7 -13.36 -1.16 -25.61
C LEU A 7 -14.65 -1.09 -24.79
N ILE A 8 -15.72 -0.50 -25.33
CA ILE A 8 -17.00 -0.35 -24.64
C ILE A 8 -17.59 -1.72 -24.26
N ILE A 9 -17.58 -2.66 -25.20
CA ILE A 9 -18.08 -4.03 -24.95
C ILE A 9 -17.21 -4.72 -23.90
N SER A 10 -15.88 -4.58 -24.00
CA SER A 10 -14.96 -5.17 -23.02
C SER A 10 -15.17 -4.59 -21.63
N MET A 11 -15.37 -3.27 -21.52
CA MET A 11 -15.71 -2.59 -20.26
C MET A 11 -17.02 -3.11 -19.68
N PHE A 12 -18.06 -3.25 -20.51
CA PHE A 12 -19.35 -3.77 -20.07
C PHE A 12 -19.24 -5.22 -19.58
N VAL A 13 -18.66 -6.12 -20.38
CA VAL A 13 -18.52 -7.54 -20.03
C VAL A 13 -17.69 -7.74 -18.76
N TRP A 14 -16.53 -7.07 -18.67
CA TRP A 14 -15.67 -7.15 -17.50
C TRP A 14 -16.37 -6.58 -16.25
N SER A 15 -16.97 -5.40 -16.34
CA SER A 15 -17.63 -4.76 -15.19
C SER A 15 -18.84 -5.58 -14.72
N TRP A 16 -19.67 -6.03 -15.67
CA TRP A 16 -20.82 -6.88 -15.36
C TRP A 16 -20.41 -8.18 -14.67
N ALA A 17 -19.38 -8.87 -15.17
CA ALA A 17 -18.91 -10.11 -14.57
C ALA A 17 -18.45 -9.93 -13.12
N ASN A 18 -17.66 -8.88 -12.84
CA ASN A 18 -17.21 -8.59 -11.48
C ASN A 18 -18.37 -8.20 -10.56
N LEU A 19 -19.28 -7.33 -11.01
CA LEU A 19 -20.44 -6.91 -10.22
C LEU A 19 -21.41 -8.06 -9.97
N PHE A 20 -21.60 -8.94 -10.95
CA PHE A 20 -22.46 -10.11 -10.81
C PHE A 20 -21.86 -11.12 -9.83
N ALA A 21 -20.56 -11.43 -9.92
CA ALA A 21 -19.90 -12.31 -8.96
C ALA A 21 -19.96 -11.72 -7.54
N LEU A 22 -19.69 -10.42 -7.40
CA LEU A 22 -19.79 -9.71 -6.12
C LEU A 22 -21.22 -9.75 -5.55
N PHE A 23 -22.24 -9.60 -6.40
CA PHE A 23 -23.64 -9.71 -6.00
C PHE A 23 -23.98 -11.13 -5.51
N GLN A 24 -23.57 -12.16 -6.24
CA GLN A 24 -23.79 -13.56 -5.81
C GLN A 24 -23.13 -13.83 -4.46
N PHE A 25 -21.88 -13.41 -4.29
CA PHE A 25 -21.18 -13.49 -3.01
C PHE A 25 -21.91 -12.74 -1.89
N GLY A 26 -22.32 -11.49 -2.10
CA GLY A 26 -23.01 -10.70 -1.09
C GLY A 26 -24.35 -11.31 -0.64
N VAL A 27 -25.12 -11.87 -1.58
CA VAL A 27 -26.35 -12.61 -1.25
C VAL A 27 -26.03 -13.87 -0.45
N ALA A 28 -25.00 -14.62 -0.84
CA ALA A 28 -24.59 -15.85 -0.16
C ALA A 28 -24.07 -15.59 1.25
N VAL A 29 -23.36 -14.48 1.49
CA VAL A 29 -22.90 -14.09 2.83
C VAL A 29 -24.08 -13.95 3.79
N LEU A 30 -25.13 -13.23 3.38
CA LEU A 30 -26.30 -12.95 4.22
C LEU A 30 -27.18 -14.18 4.46
N ILE A 31 -27.31 -15.06 3.47
CA ILE A 31 -28.23 -16.21 3.55
C ILE A 31 -27.53 -17.48 4.04
N ASN A 32 -26.32 -17.74 3.53
CA ASN A 32 -25.67 -19.04 3.63
C ASN A 32 -24.44 -19.05 4.55
N PHE A 33 -23.73 -17.93 4.73
CA PHE A 33 -22.41 -17.98 5.41
C PHE A 33 -22.36 -17.32 6.78
N ARG A 34 -23.18 -16.31 7.09
CA ARG A 34 -23.10 -15.62 8.40
C ARG A 34 -23.15 -16.56 9.60
N HIS A 35 -23.95 -17.63 9.56
CA HIS A 35 -24.06 -18.61 10.66
C HIS A 35 -22.84 -19.54 10.82
N LEU A 36 -21.95 -19.59 9.81
CA LEU A 36 -20.69 -20.36 9.85
C LEU A 36 -19.53 -19.51 10.38
N LEU A 37 -19.72 -18.20 10.52
CA LEU A 37 -18.72 -17.26 11.00
C LEU A 37 -18.84 -17.10 12.53
N PRO A 38 -17.73 -17.18 13.27
CA PRO A 38 -17.72 -16.93 14.71
C PRO A 38 -18.24 -15.53 15.09
N ASP A 39 -19.00 -15.43 16.17
CA ASP A 39 -19.65 -14.17 16.59
C ASP A 39 -18.65 -13.13 17.14
N ASP A 40 -17.47 -13.55 17.61
CA ASP A 40 -16.40 -12.67 18.07
C ASP A 40 -15.74 -11.85 16.95
N LEU A 41 -16.00 -12.20 15.68
CA LEU A 41 -15.58 -11.45 14.51
C LEU A 41 -16.48 -10.23 14.21
N PHE A 42 -17.56 -10.05 14.97
CA PHE A 42 -18.57 -9.02 14.74
C PHE A 42 -18.79 -8.13 15.96
N GLN A 43 -19.20 -6.90 15.70
CA GLN A 43 -19.74 -5.99 16.71
C GLN A 43 -21.11 -5.46 16.31
N ALA A 44 -21.83 -4.89 17.27
CA ALA A 44 -23.09 -4.22 17.01
C ALA A 44 -22.89 -3.07 16.01
N GLY A 45 -23.71 -3.05 14.97
CA GLY A 45 -23.70 -1.99 13.98
C GLY A 45 -24.41 -0.74 14.44
N TRP A 46 -24.09 0.37 13.78
CA TRP A 46 -24.59 1.71 14.06
C TRP A 46 -25.99 2.04 13.54
N LEU A 47 -26.58 1.22 12.66
CA LEU A 47 -27.90 1.46 12.07
C LEU A 47 -28.82 0.25 12.28
N PRO A 48 -30.14 0.44 12.49
CA PRO A 48 -31.08 -0.67 12.63
C PRO A 48 -31.12 -1.62 11.42
N ALA A 49 -30.84 -1.11 10.22
CA ALA A 49 -30.77 -1.90 8.99
C ALA A 49 -29.41 -2.59 8.77
N LEU A 50 -28.37 -2.20 9.52
CA LEU A 50 -27.02 -2.75 9.47
C LEU A 50 -26.63 -3.15 10.89
N THR A 51 -27.17 -4.28 11.35
CA THR A 51 -27.13 -4.69 12.77
C THR A 51 -25.77 -5.16 13.22
N GLU A 52 -24.90 -5.59 12.30
CA GLU A 52 -23.58 -6.16 12.59
C GLU A 52 -22.51 -5.53 11.71
N ALA A 53 -21.29 -5.39 12.24
CA ALA A 53 -20.11 -4.93 11.52
C ALA A 53 -18.97 -5.93 11.68
N ASP A 54 -18.33 -6.30 10.57
CA ASP A 54 -17.09 -7.08 10.55
C ASP A 54 -15.92 -6.28 11.16
N ILE A 55 -15.29 -6.85 12.19
CA ILE A 55 -14.13 -6.29 12.89
C ILE A 55 -12.87 -7.14 12.71
N SER A 56 -12.85 -8.05 11.74
CA SER A 56 -11.77 -9.04 11.58
C SER A 56 -10.54 -8.52 10.83
N ASP A 57 -10.51 -7.25 10.41
CA ASP A 57 -9.32 -6.61 9.82
C ASP A 57 -8.54 -5.86 10.92
N PRO A 58 -7.48 -6.47 11.50
CA PRO A 58 -6.74 -5.87 12.61
C PRO A 58 -6.01 -4.59 12.19
N GLU A 59 -5.52 -4.49 10.95
CA GLU A 59 -4.87 -3.28 10.46
C GLU A 59 -5.87 -2.13 10.37
N TRP A 60 -7.08 -2.38 9.84
CA TRP A 60 -8.10 -1.34 9.74
C TRP A 60 -8.57 -0.85 11.12
N LEU A 61 -8.82 -1.76 12.06
CA LEU A 61 -9.13 -1.38 13.45
C LEU A 61 -8.01 -0.54 14.06
N SER A 62 -6.76 -0.95 13.86
CA SER A 62 -5.59 -0.27 14.42
C SER A 62 -5.39 1.12 13.83
N VAL A 63 -5.63 1.28 12.53
CA VAL A 63 -5.64 2.58 11.85
C VAL A 63 -6.75 3.49 12.41
N LYS A 64 -7.97 2.97 12.61
CA LYS A 64 -9.07 3.72 13.23
C LYS A 64 -8.71 4.17 14.64
N PHE A 65 -8.10 3.29 15.43
CA PHE A 65 -7.65 3.62 16.78
C PHE A 65 -6.57 4.71 16.77
N LEU A 66 -5.53 4.55 15.93
CA LEU A 66 -4.43 5.51 15.81
C LEU A 66 -4.89 6.88 15.31
N ALA A 67 -5.94 6.94 14.48
CA ALA A 67 -6.48 8.18 13.95
C ALA A 67 -6.88 9.19 15.06
N ASN A 68 -7.29 8.69 16.24
CA ASN A 68 -7.62 9.52 17.41
C ASN A 68 -6.43 10.34 17.93
N PHE A 69 -5.20 9.85 17.73
CA PHE A 69 -3.97 10.55 18.13
C PHE A 69 -3.33 11.27 16.95
N TYR A 70 -3.34 10.62 15.79
CA TYR A 70 -2.67 11.09 14.59
C TYR A 70 -3.34 12.32 13.98
N LEU A 71 -4.67 12.34 13.84
CA LEU A 71 -5.36 13.48 13.22
C LEU A 71 -5.20 14.78 14.05
N PRO A 72 -5.34 14.78 15.39
CA PRO A 72 -5.02 15.95 16.20
C PRO A 72 -3.57 16.39 16.06
N ALA A 73 -2.60 15.47 16.03
CA ALA A 73 -1.19 15.79 15.87
C ALA A 73 -0.91 16.49 14.53
N ILE A 74 -1.54 16.03 13.43
CA ILE A 74 -1.45 16.69 12.11
C ILE A 74 -2.04 18.10 12.13
N VAL A 75 -3.19 18.29 12.80
CA VAL A 75 -3.82 19.62 12.93
C VAL A 75 -2.92 20.55 13.73
N VAL A 76 -2.42 20.11 14.89
CA VAL A 76 -1.49 20.85 15.74
C VAL A 76 -0.23 21.24 14.96
N GLN A 77 0.36 20.29 14.23
CA GLN A 77 1.53 20.57 13.38
C GLN A 77 1.25 21.64 12.34
N ASN A 78 0.14 21.54 11.61
CA ASN A 78 -0.21 22.52 10.60
C ASN A 78 -0.49 23.91 11.18
N LEU A 79 -1.09 24.00 12.37
CA LEU A 79 -1.33 25.27 13.05
C LEU A 79 -0.02 25.90 13.52
N ILE A 80 0.84 25.13 14.19
CA ILE A 80 2.14 25.60 14.69
C ILE A 80 3.02 26.12 13.55
N LEU A 81 3.13 25.37 12.45
CA LEU A 81 3.94 25.78 11.30
C LEU A 81 3.43 27.08 10.66
N ARG A 82 2.12 27.35 10.70
CA ARG A 82 1.54 28.59 10.17
C ARG A 82 1.70 29.80 11.09
N CYS A 83 1.92 29.57 12.39
CA CYS A 83 2.09 30.61 13.39
C CYS A 83 3.57 30.90 13.71
N THR A 84 4.51 30.17 13.10
CA THR A 84 5.95 30.25 13.39
C THR A 84 6.76 30.58 12.14
N PRO A 85 7.93 31.24 12.30
CA PRO A 85 8.81 31.55 11.17
C PRO A 85 9.38 30.27 10.55
N ASN A 86 9.59 30.31 9.23
CA ASN A 86 10.07 29.16 8.43
C ASN A 86 11.39 28.56 8.95
N THR A 87 12.24 29.35 9.62
CA THR A 87 13.52 28.91 10.17
C THR A 87 13.39 27.89 11.30
N LEU A 88 12.23 27.82 11.96
CA LEU A 88 11.95 26.86 13.05
C LEU A 88 11.21 25.62 12.57
N HIS A 89 10.74 25.60 11.31
CA HIS A 89 9.81 24.58 10.84
C HIS A 89 10.40 23.17 10.86
N VAL A 90 11.70 23.02 10.62
CA VAL A 90 12.37 21.70 10.65
C VAL A 90 12.38 21.15 12.07
N GLN A 91 12.79 21.97 13.05
CA GLN A 91 12.86 21.60 14.46
C GLN A 91 11.46 21.31 15.02
N LEU A 92 10.47 22.13 14.66
CA LEU A 92 9.09 21.95 15.13
C LEU A 92 8.47 20.66 14.60
N ARG A 93 8.68 20.29 13.34
CA ARG A 93 8.24 18.98 12.80
C ARG A 93 8.83 17.82 13.60
N CYS A 94 10.13 17.88 13.87
CA CYS A 94 10.82 16.85 14.65
C CYS A 94 10.24 16.77 16.07
N LEU A 95 10.08 17.91 16.74
CA LEU A 95 9.56 17.97 18.10
C LEU A 95 8.14 17.41 18.19
N ILE A 96 7.25 17.80 17.28
CA ILE A 96 5.86 17.34 17.27
C ILE A 96 5.79 15.83 16.98
N ALA A 97 6.59 15.34 16.04
CA ALA A 97 6.66 13.91 15.75
C ALA A 97 7.17 13.11 16.95
N LEU A 98 8.18 13.61 17.68
CA LEU A 98 8.68 12.98 18.90
C LEU A 98 7.64 12.99 20.03
N THR A 99 6.92 14.10 20.21
CA THR A 99 5.81 14.17 21.15
C THR A 99 4.74 13.15 20.79
N PHE A 100 4.33 13.10 19.51
CA PHE A 100 3.35 12.12 19.03
C PHE A 100 3.81 10.68 19.30
N LEU A 101 5.07 10.34 19.00
CA LEU A 101 5.61 9.01 19.27
C LEU A 101 5.58 8.68 20.77
N GLY A 102 6.04 9.62 21.61
CA GLY A 102 6.12 9.44 23.05
C GLY A 102 4.76 9.28 23.73
N THR A 103 3.75 10.03 23.27
CA THR A 103 2.39 9.97 23.83
C THR A 103 1.57 8.79 23.31
N THR A 104 1.84 8.35 22.07
CA THR A 104 1.02 7.34 21.40
C THR A 104 1.57 5.93 21.57
N PHE A 105 2.88 5.76 21.37
CA PHE A 105 3.56 4.46 21.46
C PHE A 105 4.36 4.29 22.76
N GLY A 106 4.49 5.36 23.55
CA GLY A 106 5.26 5.35 24.78
C GLY A 106 6.76 5.63 24.58
N PRO A 107 7.48 5.82 25.70
CA PRO A 107 8.90 6.20 25.69
C PRO A 107 9.81 5.11 25.12
N VAL A 108 9.56 3.83 25.41
CA VAL A 108 10.39 2.72 24.93
C VAL A 108 10.40 2.66 23.41
N CYS A 109 9.21 2.61 22.79
CA CYS A 109 9.03 2.62 21.34
C CYS A 109 9.69 3.84 20.68
N THR A 110 9.58 5.00 21.32
CA THR A 110 10.24 6.23 20.86
C THR A 110 11.76 6.10 20.88
N TYR A 111 12.34 5.58 21.97
CA TYR A 111 13.77 5.34 22.07
C TYR A 111 14.28 4.29 21.09
N LEU A 112 13.49 3.26 20.78
CA LEU A 112 13.85 2.28 19.75
C LEU A 112 13.97 2.94 18.36
N LEU A 113 13.00 3.76 17.97
CA LEU A 113 13.06 4.48 16.68
C LEU A 113 14.20 5.49 16.63
N LEU A 114 14.49 6.18 17.74
CA LEU A 114 15.66 7.06 17.87
C LEU A 114 16.98 6.28 17.81
N GLY A 115 17.03 5.11 18.43
CA GLY A 115 18.17 4.19 18.40
C GLY A 115 18.46 3.72 16.98
N LEU A 116 17.43 3.35 16.22
CA LEU A 116 17.54 2.99 14.80
C LEU A 116 18.14 4.14 13.96
N PHE A 117 17.68 5.38 14.17
CA PHE A 117 18.29 6.56 13.54
C PHE A 117 19.76 6.72 13.94
N GLY A 118 20.06 6.63 15.24
CA GLY A 118 21.41 6.77 15.77
C GLY A 118 22.39 5.72 15.23
N LEU A 119 21.97 4.45 15.17
CA LEU A 119 22.74 3.35 14.59
C LEU A 119 23.01 3.57 13.11
N THR A 120 21.99 3.99 12.36
CA THR A 120 22.12 4.30 10.93
C THR A 120 23.05 5.49 10.70
N TYR A 121 22.93 6.53 11.51
CA TYR A 121 23.81 7.70 11.47
C TYR A 121 25.26 7.30 11.77
N ALA A 122 25.51 6.50 12.82
CA ALA A 122 26.84 5.98 13.13
C ALA A 122 27.41 5.13 11.99
N ALA A 123 26.60 4.23 11.42
CA ALA A 123 26.99 3.42 10.26
C ALA A 123 27.32 4.30 9.03
N SER A 124 26.62 5.43 8.84
CA SER A 124 26.90 6.36 7.74
C SER A 124 28.30 6.99 7.83
N LYS A 125 28.84 7.15 9.04
CA LYS A 125 30.20 7.67 9.26
C LYS A 125 31.29 6.71 8.78
N LEU A 126 30.98 5.42 8.66
CA LEU A 126 31.89 4.43 8.06
C LEU A 126 32.08 4.65 6.55
N ARG A 127 31.22 5.45 5.89
CA ARG A 127 31.21 5.69 4.44
C ARG A 127 31.14 4.39 3.61
N ARG A 128 30.58 3.32 4.17
CA ARG A 128 30.37 2.02 3.51
C ARG A 128 28.89 1.79 3.28
N LYS A 129 28.43 1.82 2.02
CA LYS A 129 27.01 1.65 1.68
C LYS A 129 26.44 0.32 2.19
N TYR A 130 27.20 -0.77 2.09
CA TYR A 130 26.77 -2.09 2.58
C TYR A 130 26.52 -2.13 4.09
N ALA A 131 27.22 -1.30 4.89
CA ALA A 131 26.99 -1.24 6.34
C ALA A 131 25.59 -0.71 6.66
N ILE A 132 25.06 0.23 5.86
CA ILE A 132 23.69 0.74 5.99
C ILE A 132 22.68 -0.38 5.75
N TYR A 133 22.86 -1.17 4.69
CA TYR A 133 21.98 -2.30 4.40
C TYR A 133 22.05 -3.35 5.51
N ILE A 134 23.24 -3.75 5.95
CA ILE A 134 23.41 -4.79 6.99
C ILE A 134 22.70 -4.38 8.29
N VAL A 135 22.96 -3.17 8.79
CA VAL A 135 22.36 -2.69 10.04
C VAL A 135 20.84 -2.64 9.94
N ASN A 136 20.30 -2.05 8.86
CA ASN A 136 18.87 -1.87 8.73
C ASN A 136 18.12 -3.17 8.40
N LEU A 137 18.69 -4.07 7.60
CA LEU A 137 18.12 -5.39 7.35
C LEU A 137 18.15 -6.26 8.60
N PHE A 138 19.18 -6.15 9.44
CA PHE A 138 19.21 -6.82 10.73
C PHE A 138 18.11 -6.30 11.67
N ILE A 139 17.83 -4.99 11.66
CA ILE A 139 16.74 -4.43 12.46
C ILE A 139 15.37 -4.87 11.92
N VAL A 140 15.17 -4.89 10.60
CA VAL A 140 13.98 -5.52 9.99
C VAL A 140 13.84 -6.97 10.44
N TYR A 141 14.94 -7.73 10.46
CA TYR A 141 14.94 -9.11 10.97
C TYR A 141 14.45 -9.17 12.42
N LEU A 142 14.94 -8.28 13.28
CA LEU A 142 14.53 -8.24 14.69
C LEU A 142 13.05 -7.89 14.86
N VAL A 143 12.56 -6.87 14.15
CA VAL A 143 11.16 -6.41 14.24
C VAL A 143 10.18 -7.47 13.75
N ILE A 144 10.48 -8.14 12.63
CA ILE A 144 9.55 -9.07 11.98
C ILE A 144 9.68 -10.50 12.54
N TYR A 145 10.90 -11.00 12.75
CA TYR A 145 11.14 -12.43 13.03
C TYR A 145 11.54 -12.71 14.47
N LYS A 146 11.90 -11.67 15.24
CA LYS A 146 12.29 -11.79 16.65
C LYS A 146 11.51 -10.82 17.53
N ARG A 147 10.22 -10.65 17.22
CA ARG A 147 9.32 -9.78 17.97
C ARG A 147 9.31 -10.07 19.47
N GLU A 148 9.35 -11.34 19.87
CA GLU A 148 9.44 -11.75 21.28
C GLU A 148 10.64 -11.12 22.04
N LEU A 149 11.75 -10.83 21.35
CA LEU A 149 12.89 -10.13 21.96
C LEU A 149 12.58 -8.66 22.24
N LEU A 150 11.76 -8.03 21.39
CA LEU A 150 11.27 -6.66 21.57
C LEU A 150 10.15 -6.61 22.61
N ASP A 151 9.31 -7.64 22.69
CA ASP A 151 8.21 -7.68 23.67
C ASP A 151 8.74 -7.57 25.09
N ASN A 152 9.83 -8.27 25.42
CA ASN A 152 10.52 -8.16 26.71
C ASN A 152 11.00 -6.74 27.05
N LEU A 153 11.19 -5.88 26.04
CA LEU A 153 11.59 -4.47 26.21
C LEU A 153 10.38 -3.53 26.24
N VAL A 154 9.33 -3.85 25.50
CA VAL A 154 8.16 -2.98 25.23
C VAL A 154 7.02 -3.19 26.23
N THR A 155 6.97 -4.33 26.94
CA THR A 155 6.01 -4.56 28.03
C THR A 155 6.44 -3.80 29.29
N PRO A 156 5.88 -2.59 29.55
CA PRO A 156 4.54 -2.47 30.13
C PRO A 156 3.72 -1.23 29.65
N THR A 157 3.98 -0.65 28.46
CA THR A 157 3.37 0.65 28.10
C THR A 157 2.13 0.63 27.20
N ALA A 158 1.77 -0.49 26.57
CA ALA A 158 0.56 -0.57 25.75
C ALA A 158 -0.19 -1.88 26.02
N GLU A 159 -1.26 -1.83 26.80
CA GLU A 159 -2.23 -2.95 26.93
C GLU A 159 -3.11 -3.10 25.66
N ASN A 160 -2.72 -2.48 24.54
CA ASN A 160 -3.56 -2.33 23.36
C ASN A 160 -2.86 -2.84 22.10
N GLU A 161 -3.31 -4.01 21.65
CA GLU A 161 -2.82 -4.71 20.45
C GLU A 161 -2.83 -3.82 19.19
N SER A 162 -3.75 -2.85 19.10
CA SER A 162 -3.81 -1.91 17.98
C SER A 162 -2.61 -0.95 17.93
N ILE A 163 -2.13 -0.50 19.10
CA ILE A 163 -0.95 0.38 19.17
C ILE A 163 0.31 -0.40 18.85
N ASP A 164 0.39 -1.65 19.30
CA ASP A 164 1.51 -2.53 19.01
C ASP A 164 1.63 -2.80 17.51
N LEU A 165 0.53 -3.18 16.85
CA LEU A 165 0.53 -3.40 15.41
C LEU A 165 0.93 -2.13 14.63
N MET A 166 0.40 -0.96 15.02
CA MET A 166 0.78 0.29 14.35
C MET A 166 2.24 0.68 14.61
N PHE A 167 2.80 0.33 15.76
CA PHE A 167 4.21 0.53 16.04
C PHE A 167 5.08 -0.33 15.11
N ASP A 168 4.72 -1.59 14.88
CA ASP A 168 5.48 -2.48 13.98
C ASP A 168 5.47 -1.98 12.56
N ILE A 169 4.31 -1.53 12.09
CA ILE A 169 4.17 -0.92 10.78
C ILE A 169 5.07 0.32 10.71
N ALA A 170 5.02 1.21 11.71
CA ALA A 170 5.87 2.41 11.75
C ALA A 170 7.37 2.08 11.81
N ALA A 171 7.78 1.08 12.59
CA ALA A 171 9.16 0.61 12.69
C ALA A 171 9.65 -0.02 11.38
N SER A 172 8.78 -0.77 10.70
CA SER A 172 9.04 -1.35 9.39
C SER A 172 9.27 -0.26 8.33
N TRP A 173 8.43 0.78 8.29
CA TRP A 173 8.64 1.94 7.42
C TRP A 173 9.88 2.75 7.81
N ALA A 174 10.16 2.88 9.11
CA ALA A 174 11.35 3.55 9.61
C ALA A 174 12.64 2.88 9.12
N CYS A 175 12.69 1.55 9.02
CA CYS A 175 13.85 0.84 8.46
C CYS A 175 14.10 1.22 6.98
N LEU A 176 13.05 1.36 6.18
CA LEU A 176 13.18 1.79 4.78
C LEU A 176 13.67 3.24 4.68
N ARG A 177 13.13 4.13 5.54
CA ARG A 177 13.59 5.51 5.68
C ARG A 177 15.05 5.58 6.11
N ALA A 178 15.45 4.72 7.04
CA ALA A 178 16.82 4.65 7.54
C ALA A 178 17.82 4.23 6.45
N ILE A 179 17.47 3.28 5.58
CA ILE A 179 18.29 2.97 4.40
C ILE A 179 18.40 4.20 3.47
N SER A 180 17.27 4.84 3.17
CA SER A 180 17.22 6.01 2.28
C SER A 180 18.07 7.18 2.80
N LEU A 181 17.93 7.52 4.10
CA LEU A 181 18.71 8.60 4.72
C LEU A 181 20.18 8.22 4.91
N GLY A 182 20.47 6.97 5.28
CA GLY A 182 21.85 6.52 5.56
C GLY A 182 22.71 6.63 4.30
N LEU A 183 22.15 6.27 3.15
CA LEU A 183 22.82 6.42 1.86
C LEU A 183 22.95 7.89 1.45
N ALA A 184 21.93 8.72 1.68
CA ALA A 184 22.00 10.16 1.40
C ALA A 184 23.08 10.87 2.26
N LEU A 185 23.22 10.48 3.52
CA LEU A 185 24.28 10.98 4.42
C LEU A 185 25.68 10.53 3.97
N ILE A 186 25.84 9.30 3.47
CA ILE A 186 27.12 8.81 2.91
C ILE A 186 27.49 9.60 1.66
N ASP A 187 26.53 9.85 0.78
CA ASP A 187 26.76 10.61 -0.46
C ASP A 187 27.08 12.10 -0.15
N GLY A 188 26.73 12.60 1.04
CA GLY A 188 26.94 13.98 1.44
C GLY A 188 25.89 14.95 0.88
N ASP A 189 24.75 14.41 0.43
CA ASP A 189 23.71 15.17 -0.26
C ASP A 189 22.76 15.92 0.69
N VAL A 190 22.80 15.60 2.00
CA VAL A 190 21.80 16.03 2.98
C VAL A 190 22.43 16.31 4.34
N ASP A 191 22.00 17.41 4.98
CA ASP A 191 22.35 17.74 6.36
C ASP A 191 21.66 16.84 7.39
N VAL A 192 22.32 16.58 8.52
CA VAL A 192 21.83 15.63 9.55
C VAL A 192 20.44 16.02 10.09
N ILE A 193 20.18 17.30 10.32
CA ILE A 193 18.89 17.77 10.83
C ILE A 193 17.76 17.57 9.80
N TYR A 194 18.06 17.72 8.51
CA TYR A 194 17.12 17.46 7.42
C TYR A 194 16.85 15.97 7.26
N ALA A 195 17.89 15.13 7.38
CA ALA A 195 17.76 13.68 7.39
C ALA A 195 16.92 13.20 8.59
N PHE A 196 17.10 13.82 9.76
CA PHE A 196 16.29 13.52 10.95
C PHE A 196 14.83 13.96 10.77
N CYS A 197 14.59 15.15 10.22
CA CYS A 197 13.24 15.62 9.91
C CYS A 197 12.53 14.74 8.89
N TYR A 198 13.26 14.22 7.90
CA TYR A 198 12.76 13.22 6.96
C TYR A 198 12.33 11.94 7.67
N TYR A 199 13.23 11.40 8.51
CA TYR A 199 12.98 10.16 9.25
C TYR A 199 11.74 10.27 10.14
N MET A 200 11.60 11.40 10.85
CA MET A 200 10.50 11.73 11.75
C MET A 200 9.31 12.39 11.05
N TYR A 201 9.22 12.38 9.72
CA TYR A 201 8.17 13.14 9.02
C TYR A 201 6.78 12.55 9.30
N LEU A 202 6.06 13.19 10.24
CA LEU A 202 4.80 12.73 10.81
C LEU A 202 3.74 12.38 9.75
N PRO A 203 3.48 13.21 8.71
CA PRO A 203 2.46 12.94 7.69
C PRO A 203 2.60 11.61 6.97
N SER A 204 3.78 10.98 6.98
CA SER A 204 3.96 9.64 6.41
C SER A 204 4.62 8.64 7.36
N LEU A 205 4.67 8.95 8.65
CA LEU A 205 5.40 8.16 9.65
C LEU A 205 4.71 6.81 9.90
N CYS A 206 3.41 6.86 10.17
CA CYS A 206 2.56 5.68 10.38
C CYS A 206 1.56 5.47 9.23
N ALA A 207 1.53 6.40 8.28
CA ALA A 207 0.72 6.34 7.07
C ALA A 207 1.64 6.40 5.84
N GLY A 208 1.33 5.70 4.76
CA GLY A 208 2.06 5.91 3.50
C GLY A 208 1.62 7.19 2.77
N PRO A 209 2.08 7.39 1.51
CA PRO A 209 3.11 6.60 0.84
C PRO A 209 4.53 7.06 1.22
N LEU A 210 5.48 6.13 1.16
CA LEU A 210 6.90 6.39 1.42
C LEU A 210 7.49 7.37 0.40
N ILE A 211 8.23 8.38 0.87
CA ILE A 211 9.05 9.27 0.04
C ILE A 211 10.53 9.00 0.27
N ASN A 212 11.37 9.14 -0.76
CA ASN A 212 12.83 8.98 -0.63
C ASN A 212 13.46 10.25 -0.03
N CYS A 213 14.51 10.09 0.79
CA CYS A 213 15.14 11.15 1.56
C CYS A 213 15.55 12.35 0.69
N LYS A 214 16.29 12.11 -0.40
CA LYS A 214 16.74 13.18 -1.32
C LYS A 214 15.57 13.96 -1.93
N SER A 215 14.48 13.25 -2.27
CA SER A 215 13.28 13.90 -2.83
C SER A 215 12.54 14.73 -1.79
N PHE A 216 12.47 14.26 -0.55
CA PHE A 216 11.86 14.98 0.56
C PHE A 216 12.64 16.25 0.91
N THR A 217 13.97 16.16 1.06
CA THR A 217 14.80 17.29 1.49
C THR A 217 14.84 18.40 0.44
N GLN A 218 14.94 18.03 -0.84
CA GLN A 218 14.81 18.96 -1.97
C GLN A 218 13.45 19.68 -1.97
N GLN A 219 12.37 18.99 -1.61
CA GLN A 219 11.07 19.63 -1.45
C GLN A 219 11.04 20.51 -0.22
N LEU A 220 11.60 20.08 0.91
CA LEU A 220 11.59 20.84 2.15
C LEU A 220 12.25 22.21 1.98
N ASP A 221 13.41 22.28 1.30
CA ASP A 221 14.12 23.53 1.02
C ASP A 221 13.34 24.50 0.12
N ARG A 222 12.54 23.96 -0.80
CA ARG A 222 11.80 24.73 -1.80
C ARG A 222 10.34 24.98 -1.42
N SER A 223 9.85 24.22 -0.45
CA SER A 223 8.43 24.21 -0.08
C SER A 223 8.05 25.54 0.54
N ARG A 224 6.87 26.01 0.16
CA ARG A 224 6.21 27.14 0.79
C ARG A 224 4.86 26.63 1.26
N LEU A 225 4.49 27.00 2.49
CA LEU A 225 3.17 26.70 3.00
C LEU A 225 2.12 27.31 2.05
N PRO A 226 1.10 26.53 1.64
CA PRO A 226 -0.01 27.07 0.88
C PRO A 226 -0.70 28.21 1.66
N SER A 227 -1.27 29.17 0.93
CA SER A 227 -2.09 30.23 1.53
C SER A 227 -3.19 29.65 2.42
N ARG A 228 -3.65 30.38 3.44
CA ARG A 228 -4.70 29.89 4.36
C ARG A 228 -5.95 29.45 3.61
N VAL A 229 -6.38 30.22 2.62
CA VAL A 229 -7.55 29.90 1.78
C VAL A 229 -7.32 28.61 0.99
N THR A 230 -6.14 28.46 0.36
CA THR A 230 -5.78 27.26 -0.38
C THR A 230 -5.74 26.03 0.53
N ALA A 231 -5.13 26.16 1.70
CA ALA A 231 -5.02 25.09 2.67
C ALA A 231 -6.37 24.62 3.19
N ILE A 232 -7.27 25.54 3.55
CA ILE A 232 -8.64 25.20 4.00
C ILE A 232 -9.40 24.49 2.88
N LYS A 233 -9.35 24.99 1.64
CA LYS A 233 -9.97 24.32 0.48
C LYS A 233 -9.42 22.91 0.26
N GLN A 234 -8.09 22.74 0.34
CA GLN A 234 -7.44 21.44 0.21
C GLN A 234 -7.82 20.48 1.35
N ALA A 235 -7.84 20.97 2.60
CA ALA A 235 -8.23 20.20 3.77
C ALA A 235 -9.68 19.73 3.67
N MET A 236 -10.62 20.63 3.38
CA MET A 236 -12.03 20.29 3.22
C MET A 236 -12.27 19.32 2.06
N SER A 237 -11.65 19.56 0.90
CA SER A 237 -11.78 18.67 -0.26
C SER A 237 -11.23 17.27 0.04
N SER A 238 -10.09 17.19 0.74
CA SER A 238 -9.47 15.92 1.10
C SER A 238 -10.28 15.18 2.17
N ALA A 239 -10.73 15.90 3.21
CA ALA A 239 -11.56 15.36 4.27
C ALA A 239 -12.88 14.79 3.72
N LEU A 240 -13.56 15.51 2.82
CA LEU A 240 -14.79 15.02 2.19
C LEU A 240 -14.54 13.75 1.37
N LYS A 241 -13.50 13.72 0.54
CA LYS A 241 -13.16 12.54 -0.28
C LYS A 241 -12.80 11.34 0.60
N LEU A 242 -12.00 11.56 1.64
CA LEU A 242 -11.60 10.50 2.56
C LEU A 242 -12.79 9.99 3.37
N ALA A 243 -13.67 10.87 3.84
CA ALA A 243 -14.89 10.48 4.54
C ALA A 243 -15.78 9.60 3.66
N ILE A 244 -15.96 9.93 2.38
CA ILE A 244 -16.72 9.09 1.44
C ILE A 244 -16.12 7.67 1.35
N TRP A 245 -14.79 7.55 1.25
CA TRP A 245 -14.13 6.24 1.17
C TRP A 245 -14.15 5.46 2.48
N VAL A 246 -14.04 6.14 3.63
CA VAL A 246 -14.23 5.52 4.95
C VAL A 246 -15.65 4.97 5.06
N LEU A 247 -16.66 5.78 4.74
CA LEU A 247 -18.07 5.35 4.75
C LEU A 247 -18.30 4.16 3.81
N PHE A 248 -17.62 4.12 2.66
CA PHE A 248 -17.68 2.99 1.74
C PHE A 248 -17.09 1.71 2.35
N ILE A 249 -15.94 1.78 3.02
CA ILE A 249 -15.35 0.63 3.72
C ILE A 249 -16.28 0.14 4.83
N GLU A 250 -16.80 1.05 5.66
CA GLU A 250 -17.73 0.68 6.74
C GLU A 250 -19.00 0.03 6.16
N LEU A 251 -19.55 0.53 5.04
CA LEU A 251 -20.67 -0.12 4.37
C LEU A 251 -20.32 -1.54 3.90
N VAL A 252 -19.12 -1.75 3.35
CA VAL A 252 -18.64 -3.09 2.97
C VAL A 252 -18.52 -4.00 4.20
N ASP A 253 -18.03 -3.49 5.32
CA ASP A 253 -17.94 -4.23 6.59
C ASP A 253 -19.28 -4.57 7.21
N HIS A 254 -20.33 -3.83 6.87
CA HIS A 254 -21.69 -4.13 7.30
C HIS A 254 -22.46 -5.06 6.37
N THR A 255 -21.95 -5.35 5.17
CA THR A 255 -22.74 -6.03 4.13
C THR A 255 -22.07 -7.28 3.57
N LEU A 256 -20.75 -7.26 3.39
CA LEU A 256 -20.01 -8.33 2.72
C LEU A 256 -19.14 -9.16 3.64
N PHE A 257 -18.84 -8.68 4.85
CA PHE A 257 -18.07 -9.38 5.88
C PHE A 257 -16.77 -10.01 5.35
N VAL A 258 -16.08 -9.28 4.47
CA VAL A 258 -14.97 -9.80 3.67
C VAL A 258 -13.83 -10.29 4.56
N SER A 259 -13.52 -9.56 5.62
CA SER A 259 -12.40 -9.88 6.51
C SER A 259 -12.77 -11.10 7.35
N ALA A 260 -14.00 -11.16 7.88
CA ALA A 260 -14.50 -12.32 8.61
C ALA A 260 -14.50 -13.60 7.76
N MET A 261 -14.93 -13.51 6.50
CA MET A 261 -14.92 -14.62 5.55
C MET A 261 -13.51 -15.16 5.27
N VAL A 262 -12.49 -14.29 5.29
CA VAL A 262 -11.09 -14.68 5.10
C VAL A 262 -10.50 -15.24 6.40
N THR A 263 -10.76 -14.60 7.55
CA THR A 263 -10.28 -15.05 8.85
C THR A 263 -10.83 -16.43 9.23
N ALA A 264 -12.12 -16.68 8.94
CA ALA A 264 -12.77 -17.98 9.16
C ALA A 264 -12.94 -18.78 7.86
N TYR A 265 -12.01 -18.64 6.90
CA TYR A 265 -12.15 -19.25 5.57
C TYR A 265 -12.37 -20.76 5.62
N SER A 266 -11.72 -21.47 6.55
CA SER A 266 -11.89 -22.92 6.73
C SER A 266 -13.33 -23.35 6.99
N ASN A 267 -14.14 -22.50 7.63
CA ASN A 267 -15.55 -22.79 7.93
C ASN A 267 -16.44 -22.67 6.69
N VAL A 268 -16.06 -21.86 5.70
CA VAL A 268 -16.89 -21.51 4.53
C VAL A 268 -16.37 -22.08 3.22
N ARG A 269 -15.08 -22.44 3.16
CA ARG A 269 -14.35 -22.87 1.96
C ARG A 269 -15.09 -23.90 1.11
N PHE A 270 -15.61 -24.95 1.75
CA PHE A 270 -16.28 -26.06 1.05
C PHE A 270 -17.75 -25.81 0.72
N HIS A 271 -18.29 -24.65 1.13
CA HIS A 271 -19.66 -24.23 0.86
C HIS A 271 -19.77 -23.20 -0.27
N LEU A 272 -18.64 -22.61 -0.68
CA LEU A 272 -18.60 -21.62 -1.76
C LEU A 272 -18.80 -22.28 -3.13
N THR A 273 -19.74 -21.77 -3.90
CA THR A 273 -19.80 -22.02 -5.34
C THR A 273 -18.70 -21.25 -6.06
N THR A 274 -18.40 -21.64 -7.30
CA THR A 274 -17.39 -20.97 -8.14
C THR A 274 -17.64 -19.46 -8.28
N LEU A 275 -18.90 -19.04 -8.46
CA LEU A 275 -19.22 -17.62 -8.61
C LEU A 275 -19.08 -16.83 -7.30
N GLU A 276 -19.50 -17.41 -6.17
CA GLU A 276 -19.36 -16.78 -4.86
C GLU A 276 -17.89 -16.64 -4.47
N TYR A 277 -17.06 -17.66 -4.75
CA TYR A 277 -15.62 -17.60 -4.52
C TYR A 277 -14.96 -16.47 -5.34
N PHE A 278 -15.24 -16.36 -6.64
CA PHE A 278 -14.71 -15.24 -7.43
C PHE A 278 -15.27 -13.89 -6.98
N GLY A 279 -16.50 -13.84 -6.44
CA GLY A 279 -17.05 -12.66 -5.79
C GLY A 279 -16.27 -12.25 -4.53
N LEU A 280 -15.88 -13.22 -3.70
CA LEU A 280 -14.98 -13.01 -2.56
C LEU A 280 -13.62 -12.46 -3.02
N CYS A 281 -13.01 -13.03 -4.07
CA CYS A 281 -11.75 -12.51 -4.62
C CYS A 281 -11.84 -11.04 -5.04
N VAL A 282 -12.93 -10.66 -5.72
CA VAL A 282 -13.20 -9.26 -6.11
C VAL A 282 -13.38 -8.38 -4.88
N ALA A 283 -14.13 -8.84 -3.89
CA ALA A 283 -14.37 -8.12 -2.64
C ALA A 283 -13.06 -7.88 -1.86
N MET A 284 -12.19 -8.89 -1.74
CA MET A 284 -10.88 -8.81 -1.10
C MET A 284 -10.00 -7.75 -1.77
N MET A 285 -9.86 -7.82 -3.11
CA MET A 285 -9.05 -6.84 -3.86
C MET A 285 -9.62 -5.42 -3.76
N ALA A 286 -10.94 -5.26 -3.86
CA ALA A 286 -11.61 -3.97 -3.78
C ALA A 286 -11.44 -3.34 -2.39
N ARG A 287 -11.72 -4.10 -1.33
CA ARG A 287 -11.58 -3.67 0.06
C ARG A 287 -10.15 -3.26 0.36
N PHE A 288 -9.18 -4.10 -0.01
CA PHE A 288 -7.76 -3.79 0.16
C PHE A 288 -7.39 -2.48 -0.54
N TYR A 289 -7.81 -2.29 -1.80
CA TYR A 289 -7.52 -1.07 -2.54
C TYR A 289 -8.10 0.18 -1.86
N VAL A 290 -9.37 0.15 -1.43
CA VAL A 290 -10.00 1.31 -0.78
C VAL A 290 -9.36 1.59 0.58
N LYS A 291 -8.98 0.57 1.35
CA LYS A 291 -8.24 0.71 2.61
C LYS A 291 -6.98 1.55 2.41
N TYR A 292 -6.12 1.18 1.47
CA TYR A 292 -4.88 1.94 1.20
C TYR A 292 -5.12 3.29 0.50
N LEU A 293 -6.24 3.44 -0.23
CA LEU A 293 -6.65 4.75 -0.75
C LEU A 293 -6.95 5.75 0.38
N VAL A 294 -7.49 5.28 1.51
CA VAL A 294 -7.70 6.06 2.72
C VAL A 294 -6.40 6.27 3.48
N ILE A 295 -5.68 5.20 3.86
CA ILE A 295 -4.47 5.29 4.68
C ILE A 295 -3.44 6.22 4.03
N TYR A 296 -3.11 6.01 2.75
CA TYR A 296 -2.15 6.86 2.04
C TYR A 296 -2.73 8.24 1.72
N GLY A 297 -4.05 8.31 1.56
CA GLY A 297 -4.73 9.55 1.29
C GLY A 297 -4.74 10.53 2.45
N VAL A 298 -4.77 10.04 3.70
CA VAL A 298 -4.64 10.86 4.90
C VAL A 298 -3.23 11.48 4.97
N GLY A 299 -2.19 10.66 4.79
CA GLY A 299 -0.81 11.15 4.83
C GLY A 299 -0.49 12.15 3.73
N GLU A 300 -0.97 11.87 2.52
CA GLU A 300 -0.86 12.79 1.38
C GLU A 300 -1.63 14.09 1.59
N ALA A 301 -2.85 14.03 2.13
CA ALA A 301 -3.62 15.23 2.46
C ALA A 301 -2.88 16.11 3.48
N ALA A 302 -2.33 15.50 4.53
CA ALA A 302 -1.55 16.19 5.54
C ALA A 302 -0.29 16.85 4.96
N ALA A 303 0.48 16.11 4.15
CA ALA A 303 1.70 16.63 3.52
C ALA A 303 1.43 17.80 2.56
N ARG A 304 0.33 17.75 1.81
CA ARG A 304 -0.08 18.85 0.90
C ARG A 304 -0.33 20.16 1.64
N LEU A 305 -0.85 20.12 2.86
CA LEU A 305 -1.06 21.32 3.68
C LEU A 305 0.26 21.98 4.10
N GLU A 306 1.37 21.26 4.01
CA GLU A 306 2.72 21.75 4.24
C GLU A 306 3.47 22.11 2.94
N GLY A 307 2.83 21.92 1.78
CA GLY A 307 3.46 22.14 0.48
C GLY A 307 4.39 21.00 0.04
N ILE A 308 4.31 19.83 0.69
CA ILE A 308 5.09 18.63 0.38
C ILE A 308 4.22 17.67 -0.43
N TRP A 309 4.78 17.14 -1.51
CA TRP A 309 4.13 16.20 -2.43
C TRP A 309 4.70 14.80 -2.20
N LEU A 310 3.89 13.96 -1.56
CA LEU A 310 4.16 12.53 -1.46
C LEU A 310 3.91 11.84 -2.81
N PRO A 311 4.45 10.63 -3.03
CA PRO A 311 4.15 9.84 -4.23
C PRO A 311 2.66 9.61 -4.44
N GLU A 312 2.28 9.32 -5.69
CA GLU A 312 0.87 9.13 -6.04
C GLU A 312 0.24 7.96 -5.29
N ARG A 313 -1.06 8.11 -4.99
CA ARG A 313 -1.88 7.03 -4.40
C ARG A 313 -1.94 5.80 -5.31
N PRO A 314 -2.24 4.62 -4.74
CA PRO A 314 -2.48 3.41 -5.49
C PRO A 314 -3.48 3.63 -6.64
N ARG A 315 -3.23 3.01 -7.79
CA ARG A 315 -4.24 2.88 -8.84
C ARG A 315 -5.12 1.67 -8.53
N CYS A 316 -6.37 1.70 -8.97
CA CYS A 316 -7.32 0.60 -8.76
C CYS A 316 -6.74 -0.71 -9.29
N THR A 317 -6.47 -1.65 -8.39
CA THR A 317 -5.82 -2.93 -8.73
C THR A 317 -6.66 -3.77 -9.68
N LEU A 318 -8.00 -3.71 -9.54
CA LEU A 318 -8.94 -4.42 -10.40
C LEU A 318 -8.82 -4.03 -11.89
N ARG A 319 -8.42 -2.78 -12.20
CA ARG A 319 -8.27 -2.34 -13.60
C ARG A 319 -6.87 -2.58 -14.17
N VAL A 320 -5.92 -3.05 -13.37
CA VAL A 320 -4.52 -3.22 -13.77
C VAL A 320 -4.25 -4.68 -14.06
N THR A 321 -4.00 -4.99 -15.34
CA THR A 321 -3.84 -6.38 -15.80
C THR A 321 -2.40 -6.76 -16.13
N SER A 322 -1.52 -5.79 -16.43
CA SER A 322 -0.08 -6.04 -16.54
C SER A 322 0.57 -6.06 -15.16
N GLY A 323 1.37 -7.08 -14.89
CA GLY A 323 2.12 -7.19 -13.65
C GLY A 323 3.15 -6.07 -13.50
N SER A 324 3.88 -5.73 -14.56
CA SER A 324 4.85 -4.64 -14.53
C SER A 324 4.20 -3.26 -14.35
N HIS A 325 2.98 -3.06 -14.83
CA HIS A 325 2.20 -1.85 -14.56
C HIS A 325 1.66 -1.84 -13.12
N LEU A 326 1.19 -2.98 -12.62
CA LEU A 326 0.74 -3.15 -11.23
C LEU A 326 1.84 -2.70 -10.26
N TRP A 327 3.04 -3.26 -10.38
CA TRP A 327 4.16 -2.93 -9.48
C TRP A 327 4.62 -1.46 -9.57
N ARG A 328 4.37 -0.77 -10.69
CA ARG A 328 4.68 0.67 -10.85
C ARG A 328 3.63 1.59 -10.24
N THR A 329 2.44 1.09 -9.95
CA THR A 329 1.25 1.89 -9.64
C THR A 329 0.48 1.46 -8.40
N PHE A 330 0.75 0.26 -7.87
CA PHE A 330 0.15 -0.29 -6.66
C PHE A 330 0.61 0.47 -5.41
N ASP A 331 1.90 0.48 -5.14
CA ASP A 331 2.52 1.38 -4.17
C ASP A 331 3.65 2.15 -4.87
N ARG A 332 3.37 3.40 -5.20
CA ARG A 332 4.34 4.23 -5.92
C ARG A 332 5.53 4.60 -5.04
N GLY A 333 5.33 4.78 -3.73
CA GLY A 333 6.39 5.14 -2.81
C GLY A 333 7.41 4.01 -2.66
N LEU A 334 6.89 2.82 -2.36
CA LEU A 334 7.71 1.61 -2.26
C LEU A 334 8.37 1.23 -3.59
N TYR A 335 7.67 1.39 -4.72
CA TYR A 335 8.27 1.19 -6.04
C TYR A 335 9.48 2.10 -6.29
N LEU A 336 9.35 3.40 -6.00
CA LEU A 336 10.46 4.36 -6.17
C LEU A 336 11.62 4.03 -5.24
N TRP A 337 11.32 3.56 -4.03
CA TRP A 337 12.32 3.08 -3.08
C TRP A 337 13.06 1.84 -3.63
N PHE A 338 12.34 0.83 -4.13
CA PHE A 338 12.94 -0.34 -4.76
C PHE A 338 13.84 0.02 -5.93
N VAL A 339 13.39 0.93 -6.79
CA VAL A 339 14.15 1.38 -7.96
C VAL A 339 15.47 2.01 -7.52
N GLU A 340 15.41 2.95 -6.57
CA GLU A 340 16.58 3.74 -6.15
C GLU A 340 17.57 2.94 -5.30
N TYR A 341 17.10 2.05 -4.42
CA TYR A 341 17.94 1.42 -3.39
C TYR A 341 18.23 -0.07 -3.60
N ILE A 342 17.57 -0.74 -4.54
CA ILE A 342 17.87 -2.15 -4.86
C ILE A 342 18.12 -2.31 -6.36
N TYR A 343 17.13 -1.98 -7.18
CA TYR A 343 17.13 -2.34 -8.59
C TYR A 343 18.24 -1.64 -9.40
N VAL A 344 18.35 -0.30 -9.31
CA VAL A 344 19.39 0.47 -10.02
C VAL A 344 20.80 0.18 -9.49
N PRO A 345 21.04 0.12 -8.15
CA PRO A 345 22.35 -0.28 -7.62
C PRO A 345 22.81 -1.68 -8.07
N LEU A 346 21.88 -2.60 -8.31
CA LEU A 346 22.14 -3.94 -8.88
C LEU A 346 22.11 -3.95 -10.42
N GLY A 347 22.29 -2.81 -11.10
CA GLY A 347 22.44 -2.76 -12.56
C GLY A 347 21.15 -2.95 -13.38
N GLY A 348 19.98 -3.03 -12.76
CA GLY A 348 18.69 -3.00 -13.45
C GLY A 348 18.38 -4.21 -14.35
N GLN A 349 18.94 -5.37 -14.03
CA GLN A 349 18.72 -6.62 -14.76
C GLN A 349 17.66 -7.52 -14.10
N ILE A 350 17.45 -8.72 -14.64
CA ILE A 350 16.47 -9.69 -14.11
C ILE A 350 16.78 -10.07 -12.66
N TYR A 351 18.05 -10.29 -12.31
CA TYR A 351 18.46 -10.59 -10.94
C TYR A 351 18.16 -9.42 -9.97
N ALA A 352 18.18 -8.18 -10.46
CA ALA A 352 17.82 -7.01 -9.66
C ALA A 352 16.32 -6.99 -9.36
N SER A 353 15.47 -7.42 -10.31
CA SER A 353 14.04 -7.65 -10.04
C SER A 353 13.84 -8.75 -8.99
N ALA A 354 14.53 -9.89 -9.13
CA ALA A 354 14.46 -10.97 -8.15
C ALA A 354 14.89 -10.52 -6.74
N ALA A 355 15.93 -9.69 -6.65
CA ALA A 355 16.36 -9.10 -5.37
C ALA A 355 15.30 -8.19 -4.75
N CYS A 356 14.57 -7.38 -5.54
CA CYS A 356 13.45 -6.58 -5.03
C CYS A 356 12.33 -7.47 -4.46
N PHE A 357 11.95 -8.54 -5.17
CA PHE A 357 10.91 -9.46 -4.71
C PHE A 357 11.34 -10.27 -3.49
N PHE A 358 12.60 -10.68 -3.43
CA PHE A 358 13.16 -11.32 -2.25
C PHE A 358 13.13 -10.38 -1.04
N PHE A 359 13.52 -9.12 -1.21
CA PHE A 359 13.39 -8.12 -0.16
C PHE A 359 11.93 -7.92 0.26
N ALA A 360 10.99 -7.81 -0.69
CA ALA A 360 9.56 -7.68 -0.37
C ALA A 360 9.07 -8.87 0.47
N CYS A 361 9.45 -10.09 0.10
CA CYS A 361 9.13 -11.30 0.85
C CYS A 361 9.70 -11.26 2.27
N PHE A 362 10.97 -10.87 2.41
CA PHE A 362 11.65 -10.72 3.69
C PHE A 362 11.05 -9.62 4.57
N TRP A 363 10.60 -8.51 3.97
CA TRP A 363 10.04 -7.36 4.69
C TRP A 363 8.59 -7.56 5.14
N HIS A 364 7.87 -8.55 4.62
CA HIS A 364 6.49 -8.83 5.05
C HIS A 364 6.41 -9.86 6.19
N SER A 365 7.02 -11.05 6.04
CA SER A 365 7.07 -12.11 7.08
C SER A 365 7.71 -13.42 6.61
N PHE A 366 8.11 -13.53 5.34
CA PHE A 366 8.56 -14.78 4.70
C PHE A 366 7.62 -15.98 4.93
N SER A 367 6.33 -15.75 5.20
CA SER A 367 5.35 -16.83 5.29
C SER A 367 5.21 -17.55 3.94
N SER A 368 4.77 -18.81 3.95
CA SER A 368 4.63 -19.59 2.73
C SER A 368 3.75 -18.90 1.67
N SER A 369 2.66 -18.24 2.09
CA SER A 369 1.78 -17.52 1.19
C SER A 369 2.47 -16.30 0.55
N ILE A 370 3.24 -15.55 1.33
CA ILE A 370 4.03 -14.41 0.86
C ILE A 370 5.18 -14.86 -0.06
N GLN A 371 5.81 -16.00 0.21
CA GLN A 371 6.84 -16.57 -0.67
C GLN A 371 6.27 -16.92 -2.05
N VAL A 372 5.09 -17.57 -2.09
CA VAL A 372 4.40 -17.89 -3.34
C VAL A 372 4.03 -16.60 -4.09
N TRP A 373 3.41 -15.64 -3.40
CA TRP A 373 3.05 -14.34 -3.97
C TRP A 373 4.26 -13.63 -4.59
N ALA A 374 5.37 -13.52 -3.86
CA ALA A 374 6.58 -12.83 -4.32
C ALA A 374 7.21 -13.55 -5.53
N THR A 375 7.26 -14.88 -5.49
CA THR A 375 7.84 -15.70 -6.57
C THR A 375 7.01 -15.59 -7.85
N VAL A 376 5.68 -15.72 -7.75
CA VAL A 376 4.78 -15.62 -8.91
C VAL A 376 4.83 -14.22 -9.50
N ASN A 377 4.83 -13.16 -8.69
CA ASN A 377 4.95 -11.79 -9.19
C ASN A 377 6.31 -11.51 -9.85
N CYS A 378 7.40 -12.05 -9.28
CA CYS A 378 8.72 -11.98 -9.93
C CYS A 378 8.68 -12.66 -11.30
N ALA A 379 8.11 -13.87 -11.39
CA ALA A 379 7.98 -14.59 -12.64
C ALA A 379 7.15 -13.82 -13.68
N ILE A 380 6.02 -13.21 -13.27
CA ILE A 380 5.20 -12.37 -14.14
C ILE A 380 6.01 -11.21 -14.70
N VAL A 381 6.65 -10.40 -13.84
CA VAL A 381 7.40 -9.21 -14.27
C VAL A 381 8.56 -9.56 -15.19
N VAL A 382 9.30 -10.64 -14.89
CA VAL A 382 10.41 -11.12 -15.72
C VAL A 382 9.92 -11.64 -17.07
N THR A 383 8.81 -12.40 -17.06
CA THR A 383 8.17 -12.92 -18.27
C THR A 383 7.70 -11.77 -19.17
N GLU A 384 7.00 -10.79 -18.59
CA GLU A 384 6.53 -9.64 -19.36
C GLU A 384 7.67 -8.86 -19.99
N ARG A 385 8.75 -8.62 -19.23
CA ARG A 385 9.93 -7.91 -19.73
C ARG A 385 10.61 -8.66 -20.88
N SER A 386 10.66 -9.98 -20.81
CA SER A 386 11.37 -10.83 -21.78
C SER A 386 10.56 -11.09 -23.05
N LEU A 387 9.24 -11.29 -22.91
CA LEU A 387 8.36 -11.69 -24.01
C LEU A 387 7.71 -10.52 -24.74
N SER A 388 7.46 -9.39 -24.07
CA SER A 388 6.75 -8.24 -24.68
C SER A 388 7.43 -7.67 -25.94
N LYS A 389 8.76 -7.83 -26.06
CA LYS A 389 9.54 -7.38 -27.21
C LYS A 389 9.73 -8.46 -28.29
N SER A 390 9.51 -9.72 -27.93
CA SER A 390 9.85 -10.89 -28.75
C SER A 390 8.64 -11.48 -29.47
N LEU A 391 7.43 -11.26 -28.95
CA LEU A 391 6.19 -11.80 -29.48
C LEU A 391 5.49 -10.80 -30.40
N SER A 392 4.75 -11.31 -31.40
CA SER A 392 3.86 -10.46 -32.20
C SER A 392 2.75 -9.86 -31.32
N PRO A 393 2.19 -8.69 -31.67
CA PRO A 393 1.16 -8.05 -30.85
C PRO A 393 -0.05 -8.93 -30.54
N THR A 394 -0.44 -9.78 -31.50
CA THR A 394 -1.55 -10.73 -31.34
C THR A 394 -1.20 -11.83 -30.33
N VAL A 395 -0.04 -12.46 -30.47
CA VAL A 395 0.40 -13.53 -29.55
C VAL A 395 0.61 -12.97 -28.15
N TRP A 396 1.18 -11.75 -28.05
CA TRP A 396 1.31 -11.04 -26.79
C TRP A 396 -0.04 -10.82 -26.11
N ALA A 397 -1.05 -10.34 -26.84
CA ALA A 397 -2.39 -10.11 -26.29
C ALA A 397 -3.02 -11.38 -25.69
N PHE A 398 -2.84 -12.54 -26.33
CA PHE A 398 -3.31 -13.81 -25.77
C PHE A 398 -2.47 -14.27 -24.58
N SER A 399 -1.15 -14.05 -24.59
CA SER A 399 -0.27 -14.41 -23.45
C SER A 399 -0.56 -13.62 -22.18
N GLN A 400 -1.25 -12.48 -22.28
CA GLN A 400 -1.68 -11.69 -21.12
C GLN A 400 -2.78 -12.37 -20.30
N ILE A 401 -3.57 -13.27 -20.88
CA ILE A 401 -4.66 -13.98 -20.18
C ILE A 401 -4.11 -14.85 -19.02
N PRO A 402 -3.20 -15.82 -19.27
CA PRO A 402 -2.64 -16.62 -18.18
C PRO A 402 -1.81 -15.78 -17.21
N LEU A 403 -1.13 -14.73 -17.67
CA LEU A 403 -0.41 -13.80 -16.79
C LEU A 403 -1.36 -13.03 -15.86
N HIS A 404 -2.54 -12.63 -16.36
CA HIS A 404 -3.58 -11.99 -15.57
C HIS A 404 -4.14 -12.94 -14.51
N TRP A 405 -4.39 -14.22 -14.86
CA TRP A 405 -4.81 -15.21 -13.88
C TRP A 405 -3.76 -15.45 -12.80
N LEU A 406 -2.48 -15.55 -13.19
CA LEU A 406 -1.38 -15.66 -12.23
C LEU A 406 -1.30 -14.42 -11.34
N ALA A 407 -1.53 -13.21 -11.87
CA ALA A 407 -1.54 -11.98 -11.09
C ALA A 407 -2.67 -11.99 -10.05
N VAL A 408 -3.92 -12.26 -10.48
CA VAL A 408 -5.07 -12.31 -9.57
C VAL A 408 -4.90 -13.42 -8.53
N GLY A 409 -4.52 -14.63 -8.95
CA GLY A 409 -4.27 -15.75 -8.05
C GLY A 409 -3.12 -15.50 -7.08
N SER A 410 -2.04 -14.85 -7.52
CA SER A 410 -0.95 -14.44 -6.62
C SER A 410 -1.43 -13.49 -5.53
N ASN A 411 -2.34 -12.57 -5.85
CA ASN A 411 -2.91 -11.65 -4.87
C ASN A 411 -3.78 -12.38 -3.85
N MET A 412 -4.40 -13.50 -4.20
CA MET A 412 -5.18 -14.30 -3.24
C MET A 412 -4.29 -14.92 -2.16
N PHE A 413 -3.06 -15.35 -2.51
CA PHE A 413 -2.07 -15.77 -1.51
C PHE A 413 -1.66 -14.63 -0.58
N TYR A 414 -1.55 -13.40 -1.08
CA TYR A 414 -1.17 -12.24 -0.26
C TYR A 414 -2.31 -11.73 0.63
N LEU A 415 -3.53 -11.69 0.10
CA LEU A 415 -4.70 -11.11 0.77
C LEU A 415 -5.41 -12.08 1.71
N GLY A 416 -5.25 -13.38 1.49
CA GLY A 416 -5.71 -14.44 2.40
C GLY A 416 -4.52 -15.27 2.84
N ASP A 417 -4.52 -16.54 2.46
CA ASP A 417 -3.48 -17.50 2.82
C ASP A 417 -3.24 -18.51 1.69
N LEU A 418 -2.57 -19.63 2.01
CA LEU A 418 -2.36 -20.72 1.06
C LEU A 418 -3.67 -21.35 0.60
N ASP A 419 -4.68 -21.44 1.46
CA ASP A 419 -5.94 -22.10 1.15
C ASP A 419 -6.78 -21.26 0.20
N VAL A 420 -6.92 -19.97 0.50
CA VAL A 420 -7.58 -19.00 -0.39
C VAL A 420 -6.84 -18.94 -1.74
N GLY A 421 -5.51 -18.88 -1.73
CA GLY A 421 -4.70 -18.83 -2.95
C GLY A 421 -4.77 -20.09 -3.81
N ASN A 422 -4.71 -21.27 -3.21
CA ASN A 422 -4.82 -22.55 -3.93
C ASN A 422 -6.21 -22.74 -4.52
N ASP A 423 -7.25 -22.34 -3.78
CA ASP A 423 -8.63 -22.43 -4.27
C ASP A 423 -8.88 -21.60 -5.49
N PHE A 424 -8.16 -20.49 -5.67
CA PHE A 424 -8.28 -19.69 -6.88
C PHE A 424 -8.03 -20.54 -8.12
N PHE A 425 -6.96 -21.32 -8.12
CA PHE A 425 -6.60 -22.17 -9.25
C PHE A 425 -7.50 -23.40 -9.34
N HIS A 426 -7.96 -23.92 -8.20
CA HIS A 426 -8.94 -25.01 -8.17
C HIS A 426 -10.29 -24.60 -8.80
N TYR A 427 -10.88 -23.48 -8.36
CA TYR A 427 -12.12 -22.96 -8.93
C TYR A 427 -11.96 -22.54 -10.38
N LEU A 428 -10.85 -21.91 -10.75
CA LEU A 428 -10.55 -21.54 -12.14
C LEU A 428 -10.50 -22.75 -13.07
N SER A 429 -9.98 -23.88 -12.59
CA SER A 429 -9.86 -25.12 -13.38
C SER A 429 -11.00 -26.12 -13.16
N SER A 430 -12.04 -25.74 -12.40
CA SER A 430 -13.15 -26.62 -12.03
C SER A 430 -13.94 -27.21 -13.21
N SER A 431 -14.01 -26.51 -14.34
CA SER A 431 -14.60 -27.03 -15.58
C SER A 431 -14.10 -26.29 -16.82
N ALA A 432 -14.22 -26.92 -17.99
CA ALA A 432 -13.90 -26.30 -19.27
C ALA A 432 -14.74 -25.03 -19.53
N LEU A 433 -15.99 -25.00 -19.06
CA LEU A 433 -16.86 -23.83 -19.16
C LEU A 433 -16.32 -22.67 -18.32
N VAL A 434 -15.90 -22.93 -17.08
CA VAL A 434 -15.33 -21.89 -16.21
C VAL A 434 -14.06 -21.30 -16.80
N ILE A 435 -13.16 -22.15 -17.33
CA ILE A 435 -11.95 -21.70 -18.02
C ILE A 435 -12.32 -20.82 -19.23
N ALA A 436 -13.26 -21.26 -20.08
CA ALA A 436 -13.67 -20.51 -21.25
C ALA A 436 -14.27 -19.13 -20.89
N VAL A 437 -15.12 -19.08 -19.86
CA VAL A 437 -15.71 -17.82 -19.36
C VAL A 437 -14.63 -16.91 -18.77
N ALA A 438 -13.73 -17.46 -17.94
CA ALA A 438 -12.61 -16.73 -17.36
C ALA A 438 -11.65 -16.17 -18.42
N CYS A 439 -11.45 -16.90 -19.54
CA CYS A 439 -10.67 -16.43 -20.68
C CYS A 439 -11.30 -15.19 -21.31
N VAL A 440 -12.61 -15.22 -21.58
CA VAL A 440 -13.34 -14.08 -22.16
C VAL A 440 -13.29 -12.87 -21.23
N ILE A 441 -13.57 -13.06 -19.94
CA ILE A 441 -13.54 -11.99 -18.94
C ILE A 441 -12.13 -11.40 -18.85
N SER A 442 -11.09 -12.23 -18.83
CA SER A 442 -9.70 -11.77 -18.74
C SER A 442 -9.24 -11.08 -20.01
N LEU A 443 -9.65 -11.54 -21.18
CA LEU A 443 -9.39 -10.83 -22.43
C LEU A 443 -10.00 -9.43 -22.41
N CYS A 444 -11.26 -9.31 -21.98
CA CYS A 444 -11.92 -8.02 -21.79
C CYS A 444 -11.19 -7.15 -20.76
N ALA A 445 -10.79 -7.72 -19.62
CA ALA A 445 -10.01 -7.02 -18.60
C ALA A 445 -8.67 -6.51 -19.17
N CYS A 446 -7.95 -7.32 -19.96
CA CYS A 446 -6.71 -6.91 -20.60
C CYS A 446 -6.91 -5.77 -21.61
N VAL A 447 -8.00 -5.78 -22.39
CA VAL A 447 -8.35 -4.66 -23.29
C VAL A 447 -8.56 -3.37 -22.49
N VAL A 448 -9.34 -3.45 -21.41
CA VAL A 448 -9.64 -2.31 -20.53
C VAL A 448 -8.39 -1.80 -19.82
N GLY A 449 -7.61 -2.70 -19.23
CA GLY A 449 -6.36 -2.38 -18.53
C GLY A 449 -5.34 -1.71 -19.45
N ASN A 450 -5.16 -2.24 -20.67
CA ASN A 450 -4.27 -1.64 -21.67
C ASN A 450 -4.70 -0.22 -22.08
N HIS A 451 -6.00 0.06 -22.10
CA HIS A 451 -6.50 1.42 -22.35
C HIS A 451 -6.12 2.36 -21.20
N PHE A 452 -6.43 1.98 -19.96
CA PHE A 452 -6.11 2.80 -18.80
C PHE A 452 -4.61 2.94 -18.54
N GLU A 453 -3.80 1.94 -18.88
CA GLU A 453 -2.34 2.04 -18.81
C GLU A 453 -1.82 3.13 -19.77
N LYS A 454 -2.38 3.24 -20.97
CA LYS A 454 -2.02 4.31 -21.92
C LYS A 454 -2.40 5.69 -21.39
N GLU A 455 -3.59 5.83 -20.83
CA GLU A 455 -4.06 7.07 -20.18
C GLU A 455 -3.16 7.45 -19.00
N ASP A 456 -2.83 6.48 -18.14
CA ASP A 456 -1.93 6.69 -17.00
C ASP A 456 -0.54 7.15 -17.48
N ASN A 457 0.02 6.49 -18.50
CA ASN A 457 1.31 6.86 -19.10
C ASN A 457 1.29 8.26 -19.73
N ALA A 458 0.19 8.64 -20.39
CA ALA A 458 0.01 9.99 -20.93
C ALA A 458 -0.02 11.05 -19.81
N LEU A 459 -0.72 10.76 -18.71
CA LEU A 459 -0.76 11.62 -17.52
C LEU A 459 0.62 11.75 -16.84
N PHE A 460 1.40 10.66 -16.77
CA PHE A 460 2.75 10.70 -16.20
C PHE A 460 3.71 11.54 -17.05
N ASN A 461 3.64 11.41 -18.37
CA ASN A 461 4.49 12.17 -19.28
C ASN A 461 4.14 13.65 -19.27
N THR A 462 2.85 14.00 -19.21
CA THR A 462 2.40 15.39 -19.06
C THR A 462 2.82 16.00 -17.72
N LYS A 463 2.69 15.26 -16.60
CA LYS A 463 3.19 15.74 -15.29
C LYS A 463 4.70 15.94 -15.27
N LYS A 464 5.50 15.07 -15.90
CA LYS A 464 6.94 15.29 -16.08
C LYS A 464 7.21 16.60 -16.82
N SER A 465 6.50 16.88 -17.91
CA SER A 465 6.64 18.15 -18.63
C SER A 465 6.19 19.36 -17.81
N THR A 466 5.12 19.27 -17.00
CA THR A 466 4.68 20.40 -16.15
C THR A 466 5.64 20.68 -14.98
N VAL A 467 6.24 19.63 -14.40
CA VAL A 467 7.31 19.78 -13.39
C VAL A 467 8.57 20.40 -14.02
N ILE A 468 8.88 20.10 -15.28
CA ILE A 468 9.98 20.72 -16.03
C ILE A 468 9.63 22.15 -16.48
N TYR A 469 8.37 22.43 -16.82
CA TYR A 469 7.90 23.76 -17.23
C TYR A 469 7.84 24.73 -16.06
N ASN A 470 7.39 24.28 -14.88
CA ASN A 470 7.46 25.06 -13.65
C ASN A 470 8.91 25.31 -13.17
N LYS A 471 9.87 24.45 -13.55
CA LYS A 471 11.31 24.73 -13.37
C LYS A 471 11.85 25.85 -14.27
N ARG A 472 11.20 26.17 -15.41
CA ARG A 472 11.65 27.24 -16.31
C ARG A 472 10.99 28.59 -16.03
N ASN A 473 9.80 28.61 -15.44
CA ASN A 473 9.07 29.85 -15.15
C ASN A 473 9.25 30.38 -13.72
N THR A 474 10.26 29.90 -12.99
CA THR A 474 10.62 30.37 -11.63
C THR A 474 12.09 30.78 -11.50
N PHE A 475 12.71 31.19 -12.61
CA PHE A 475 13.94 31.97 -12.60
C PHE A 475 13.65 33.43 -12.92
#